data_AF-A0A9P6DEX6-F1
#
_entry.id   AF-A0A9P6DEX6-F1
#
_cell.length_a   1.000
_cell.length_b   1.000
_cell.length_c   1.000
_cell.angle_alpha   90.00
_cell.angle_beta   90.00
_cell.angle_gamma   90.00
#
_symmetry.space_group_name_H-M   'P 1'
#
loop_
_entity.id
_entity.type
_entity.pdbx_description
1 polymer ?
#
loop_
_entity_poly.entity_id
_entity_poly.type
_entity_poly.pdbx_seq_one_letter_code
_entity_poly.pdbx_strand_id
1 'polypeptide(L)' 'TKKENATIAQHIEILDWMKNNPRESQKSTAKHWNRIYPNLQLTQLTISSWRVNETKWR' A
#
# COMPACT_ATOMS: atom_id res chain seq x y z
N THR A 1 -5.28 -5.62 -17.53
CA THR A 1 -4.95 -4.62 -16.49
C THR A 1 -5.60 -5.08 -15.20
N LYS A 2 -4.84 -5.49 -14.17
CA LYS A 2 -5.42 -5.93 -12.89
C LYS A 2 -6.13 -4.73 -12.26
N LYS A 3 -7.42 -4.86 -12.00
CA LYS A 3 -8.22 -3.85 -11.29
C LYS A 3 -7.57 -3.67 -9.90
N GLU A 4 -7.10 -2.47 -9.59
CA GLU A 4 -6.64 -2.18 -8.22
C GLU A 4 -7.86 -2.26 -7.30
N ASN A 5 -7.81 -3.16 -6.32
CA ASN A 5 -8.90 -3.40 -5.38
C ASN A 5 -8.99 -2.34 -4.28
N ALA A 6 -7.95 -1.51 -4.14
CA ALA A 6 -7.86 -0.51 -3.09
C ALA A 6 -8.55 0.78 -3.52
N THR A 7 -9.40 1.31 -2.64
CA THR A 7 -9.96 2.65 -2.80
C THR A 7 -8.84 3.71 -2.68
N ILE A 8 -9.09 4.93 -3.16
CA ILE A 8 -8.14 6.05 -3.04
C ILE A 8 -7.83 6.34 -1.56
N ALA A 9 -8.85 6.30 -0.69
CA ALA A 9 -8.68 6.51 0.75
C ALA A 9 -7.73 5.49 1.38
N GLN A 10 -7.87 4.21 1.02
CA GLN A 10 -6.98 3.14 1.50
C GLN A 10 -5.55 3.31 0.98
N HIS A 11 -5.36 3.75 -0.27
CA HIS A 11 -4.03 4.06 -0.79
C HIS A 11 -3.36 5.15 0.04
N ILE A 12 -4.06 6.26 0.29
CA ILE A 12 -3.55 7.40 1.05
C ILE A 12 -3.18 6.96 2.47
N GLU A 13 -4.07 6.22 3.13
CA GLU A 13 -3.83 5.72 4.50
C GLU A 13 -2.58 4.83 4.57
N ILE A 14 -2.43 3.89 3.64
CA ILE A 14 -1.29 2.97 3.58
C ILE A 14 0.01 3.74 3.33
N LEU A 15 0.01 4.71 2.41
CA LEU A 15 1.18 5.53 2.09
C LEU A 15 1.57 6.45 3.25
N ASP A 16 0.61 7.11 3.91
CA ASP A 16 0.86 7.96 5.07
C ASP A 16 1.40 7.14 6.26
N TRP A 17 0.88 5.92 6.47
CA TRP A 17 1.43 5.02 7.47
C TRP A 17 2.87 4.62 7.17
N MET A 18 3.20 4.29 5.91
CA MET A 18 4.59 3.98 5.52
C MET A 18 5.54 5.15 5.76
N LYS A 19 5.09 6.38 5.51
CA LYS A 19 5.88 7.59 5.75
C LYS A 19 6.17 7.78 7.24
N ASN A 20 5.22 7.44 8.11
CA ASN A 20 5.38 7.49 9.57
C ASN A 20 6.17 6.31 10.15
N ASN A 21 6.34 5.21 9.38
CA ASN A 21 7.04 3.99 9.80
C ASN A 21 8.20 3.65 8.86
N PRO A 22 9.25 4.49 8.75
CA PRO A 22 10.32 4.33 7.76
C PRO A 22 11.18 3.07 7.95
N ARG A 23 11.08 2.40 9.10
CA ARG A 23 11.77 1.14 9.40
C ARG A 23 11.06 -0.08 8.82
N GLU A 24 9.78 0.05 8.46
CA GLU A 24 8.99 -1.07 7.97
C GLU A 24 9.30 -1.38 6.51
N SER A 25 9.55 -2.66 6.24
CA SER A 25 9.80 -3.12 4.88
C SER A 25 8.50 -3.17 4.08
N GLN A 26 8.57 -3.02 2.76
CA GLN A 26 7.40 -3.15 1.88
C GLN A 26 6.67 -4.50 2.06
N LYS A 27 7.41 -5.57 2.37
CA LYS A 27 6.86 -6.89 2.67
C LYS A 27 6.10 -6.89 3.99
N SER A 28 6.65 -6.26 5.02
CA SER A 28 5.99 -6.08 6.32
C SER A 28 4.73 -5.23 6.17
N THR A 29 4.79 -4.13 5.43
CA THR A 29 3.64 -3.27 5.10
C THR A 29 2.53 -4.08 4.43
N ALA A 30 2.84 -4.84 3.37
CA ALA A 30 1.86 -5.67 2.68
C ALA A 30 1.20 -6.69 3.64
N LYS A 31 2.00 -7.33 4.51
CA LYS A 31 1.48 -8.28 5.52
C LYS A 31 0.58 -7.60 6.56
N HIS A 32 0.99 -6.43 7.05
CA HIS A 32 0.21 -5.64 8.02
C HIS A 32 -1.15 -5.25 7.43
N TRP A 33 -1.14 -4.66 6.23
CA TRP A 33 -2.34 -4.14 5.60
C TRP A 33 -3.23 -5.21 4.99
N ASN A 34 -2.71 -6.39 4.62
CA ASN A 34 -3.56 -7.54 4.30
C ASN A 34 -4.29 -8.11 5.51
N ARG A 35 -3.81 -7.86 6.74
CA ARG A 35 -4.54 -8.25 7.94
C ARG A 35 -5.74 -7.32 8.21
N ILE A 36 -5.60 -6.03 7.86
CA ILE A 36 -6.63 -5.01 8.03
C ILE A 36 -7.61 -5.04 6.85
N TYR A 37 -7.07 -5.13 5.63
CA TYR A 37 -7.79 -5.14 4.37
C TYR A 37 -7.44 -6.39 3.54
N PRO A 38 -7.94 -7.58 3.93
CA PRO A 38 -7.61 -8.84 3.27
C PRO A 38 -8.07 -8.90 1.80
N ASN A 39 -9.07 -8.10 1.43
CA ASN A 39 -9.56 -7.97 0.06
C ASN A 39 -8.56 -7.28 -0.89
N LEU A 40 -7.58 -6.53 -0.36
CA LEU A 40 -6.58 -5.83 -1.18
C LEU A 40 -5.50 -6.76 -1.72
N GLN A 41 -5.22 -7.87 -1.02
CA GLN A 41 -4.21 -8.87 -1.41
C GLN A 41 -2.88 -8.21 -1.84
N LEU A 42 -2.44 -7.24 -1.05
CA LEU A 42 -1.25 -6.45 -1.27
C LEU A 42 -0.03 -7.37 -1.36
N THR A 43 0.79 -7.10 -2.35
CA THR A 43 2.09 -7.73 -2.49
C THR A 43 3.18 -6.69 -2.26
N GLN A 44 4.40 -7.13 -2.01
CA GLN A 44 5.55 -6.23 -1.97
C GLN A 44 5.64 -5.37 -3.26
N LEU A 45 5.39 -5.98 -4.42
CA LEU A 45 5.40 -5.30 -5.71
C LEU A 45 4.31 -4.22 -5.81
N THR A 46 3.12 -4.48 -5.28
CA THR A 46 2.02 -3.51 -5.21
C THR A 46 2.46 -2.28 -4.42
N ILE A 47 2.99 -2.49 -3.21
CA ILE A 47 3.48 -1.41 -2.35
C ILE A 47 4.62 -0.63 -3.02
N SER A 48 5.53 -1.32 -3.70
CA SER A 48 6.61 -0.66 -4.45
C SER A 48 6.09 0.20 -5.59
N SER A 49 5.09 -0.29 -6.34
CA SER A 49 4.45 0.46 -7.41
C SER A 49 3.75 1.71 -6.90
N TRP A 50 3.06 1.60 -5.76
CA TRP A 50 2.38 2.72 -5.13
C TRP A 50 3.36 3.79 -4.66
N ARG A 51 4.49 3.39 -4.09
CA ARG A 51 5.55 4.33 -3.67
C ARG A 51 6.17 5.08 -4.85
N VAL A 52 6.42 4.42 -5.97
CA VAL A 52 6.97 5.06 -7.18
C VAL A 52 5.95 6.01 -7.80
N ASN A 53 4.67 5.68 -7.72
CA ASN A 53 3.57 6.47 -8.27
C ASN A 53 2.84 7.31 -7.21
N GLU A 54 3.46 7.63 -6.07
CA GLU A 54 2.80 8.33 -4.96
C GLU A 54 2.16 9.66 -5.43
N THR A 55 2.80 10.38 -6.35
CA THR A 55 2.31 11.62 -6.96
C THR A 55 1.05 11.44 -7.82
N LYS A 56 0.69 10.22 -8.22
CA LYS A 56 -0.58 9.96 -8.94
C LYS A 56 -1.78 9.79 -8.01
N TRP A 57 -1.52 9.58 -6.72
CA TRP A 57 -2.53 9.27 -5.71
C TRP A 57 -2.79 10.43 -4.74
N ARG A 58 -2.02 11.52 -4.86
CA ARG A 58 -2.21 12.80 -4.17
C ARG A 58 -2.66 13.86 -5.17
#